data_AF-A0A2V8AJX9-F1
#
_entry.id   AF-A0A2V8AJX9-F1
#
_cell.length_a   1.000
_cell.length_b   1.000
_cell.length_c   1.000
_cell.angle_alpha   90.00
_cell.angle_beta   90.00
_cell.angle_gamma   90.00
#
_symmetry.space_group_name_H-M   'P 1'
#
loop_
_entity.id
_entity.type
_entity.pdbx_description
1 polymer ?
#
loop_
_entity_poly.entity_id
_entity_poly.type
_entity_poly.pdbx_seq_one_letter_code
_entity_poly.pdbx_strand_id
1 'polypeptide(L)'
;MVVFFLLLAGLSVGPAALRADSGAIFSGQATVVRATLPLTGMTIVVSDTGALPQSGGAREASLLEVNEPNLVTAEVAHASTVGQGDRSRSEASVAALALTAGGNTIGADFLMARATAVCGPGGASASGSSELVGLAINGQSIVVSGEPNQTVALPLGAGQVIINEQKSNSTGDITVNALHVTVPGVADVIIASAHADIACPAPPPPPPCPGSDFVTGGGSISPSGARANFAVAGGIKNGAFWGHLQYIDHANGPRVKGTGVTAYSVTGPTTRHIEGTADIDGTPGTYRADVADNGEPGRDDTFSLTLSTGYSAIGFLSGGNIQLHTPCQ
;
A
#
# COMPACT_ATOMS: atom_id res chain seq x y z
N MET A 1 -15.59 23.28 64.05
CA MET A 1 -14.97 22.05 63.53
C MET A 1 -15.60 21.77 62.18
N VAL A 2 -14.98 22.23 61.10
CA VAL A 2 -15.50 22.09 59.72
C VAL A 2 -14.50 21.19 58.99
N VAL A 3 -14.95 20.00 58.63
CA VAL A 3 -14.14 19.01 57.90
C VAL A 3 -14.32 19.26 56.41
N PHE A 4 -13.24 19.58 55.72
CA PHE A 4 -13.21 19.78 54.26
C PHE A 4 -12.90 18.43 53.60
N PHE A 5 -13.83 17.88 52.81
CA PHE A 5 -13.59 16.68 52.01
C PHE A 5 -12.89 17.09 50.70
N LEU A 6 -11.63 16.68 50.54
CA LEU A 6 -10.90 16.76 49.28
C LEU A 6 -11.39 15.63 48.35
N LEU A 7 -12.07 15.96 47.25
CA LEU A 7 -12.28 15.02 46.15
C LEU A 7 -11.00 14.98 45.29
N LEU A 8 -10.27 13.87 45.34
CA LEU A 8 -9.26 13.54 44.32
C LEU A 8 -9.97 12.95 43.11
N ALA A 9 -10.02 13.70 42.00
CA ALA A 9 -10.36 13.15 40.69
C ALA A 9 -9.15 12.38 40.15
N GLY A 10 -9.21 11.05 40.17
CA GLY A 10 -8.22 10.20 39.53
C GLY A 10 -8.39 10.23 38.01
N LEU A 11 -7.43 10.84 37.29
CA LEU A 11 -7.31 10.65 35.84
C LEU A 11 -6.80 9.22 35.58
N SER A 12 -7.68 8.34 35.11
CA SER A 12 -7.28 7.06 34.55
C SER A 12 -6.72 7.29 33.14
N VAL A 13 -5.40 7.39 33.02
CA VAL A 13 -4.73 7.32 31.72
C VAL A 13 -4.84 5.86 31.28
N GLY A 14 -5.74 5.57 30.33
CA GLY A 14 -5.79 4.26 29.69
C GLY A 14 -4.44 3.94 29.04
N PRO A 15 -4.06 2.66 28.91
CA PRO A 15 -2.80 2.31 28.26
C PRO A 15 -2.85 2.85 26.82
N ALA A 16 -2.03 3.87 26.54
CA ALA A 16 -1.70 4.22 25.18
C ALA A 16 -1.04 2.98 24.59
N ALA A 17 -1.69 2.34 23.62
CA ALA A 17 -1.03 1.33 22.81
C ALA A 17 0.16 2.02 22.14
N LEU A 18 1.36 1.75 22.62
CA LEU A 18 2.60 2.04 21.92
C LEU A 18 2.52 1.29 20.59
N ARG A 19 2.09 1.98 19.54
CA ARG A 19 2.21 1.48 18.18
C ARG A 19 3.69 1.56 17.82
N ALA A 20 4.27 0.43 17.45
CA ALA A 20 5.54 0.43 16.76
C ALA A 20 5.33 1.22 15.46
N ASP A 21 5.98 2.38 15.35
CA ASP A 21 6.14 3.07 14.08
C ASP A 21 6.99 2.14 13.22
N SER A 22 6.38 1.42 12.29
CA SER A 22 7.16 0.67 11.31
C SER A 22 7.82 1.71 10.43
N GLY A 23 9.06 2.09 10.75
CA GLY A 23 9.85 2.97 9.89
C GLY A 23 10.09 2.32 8.53
N ALA A 24 10.53 3.11 7.56
CA ALA A 24 11.03 2.55 6.30
C ALA A 24 12.17 1.57 6.56
N ILE A 25 12.21 0.50 5.77
CA ILE A 25 13.34 -0.44 5.76
C ILE A 25 14.27 0.03 4.67
N PHE A 26 15.51 0.31 5.02
CA PHE A 26 16.51 0.80 4.08
C PHE A 26 17.42 -0.31 3.60
N SER A 27 17.89 -0.19 2.37
CA SER A 27 19.13 -0.80 1.96
C SER A 27 19.86 0.16 1.02
N GLY A 28 21.09 -0.18 0.69
CA GLY A 28 21.92 0.66 -0.16
C GLY A 28 23.37 0.29 0.00
N GLN A 29 24.14 0.55 -1.03
CA GLN A 29 25.57 0.30 -1.06
C GLN A 29 26.20 1.17 -2.15
N ALA A 30 27.40 1.66 -1.90
CA ALA A 30 28.19 2.33 -2.92
C ALA A 30 29.57 1.67 -3.00
N THR A 31 30.08 1.50 -4.22
CA THR A 31 31.38 0.88 -4.48
C THR A 31 32.08 1.62 -5.61
N VAL A 32 33.32 2.05 -5.39
CA VAL A 32 34.05 2.80 -6.43
C VAL A 32 34.58 1.88 -7.51
N VAL A 33 35.24 0.78 -7.15
CA VAL A 33 35.70 -0.22 -8.12
C VAL A 33 35.24 -1.60 -7.69
N ARG A 34 34.62 -2.33 -8.61
CA ARG A 34 34.41 -3.76 -8.51
C ARG A 34 34.80 -4.40 -9.84
N ALA A 35 35.83 -5.23 -9.82
CA ALA A 35 36.33 -5.90 -11.00
C ALA A 35 36.43 -7.41 -10.78
N THR A 36 35.80 -8.18 -11.65
CA THR A 36 35.91 -9.63 -11.69
C THR A 36 36.74 -10.05 -12.90
N LEU A 37 37.75 -10.89 -12.67
CA LEU A 37 38.68 -11.37 -13.69
C LEU A 37 38.49 -12.89 -13.86
N PRO A 38 37.67 -13.34 -14.83
CA PRO A 38 37.31 -14.75 -14.96
C PRO A 38 38.49 -15.69 -15.14
N LEU A 39 39.56 -15.26 -15.82
CA LEU A 39 40.75 -16.08 -16.07
C LEU A 39 41.50 -16.46 -14.79
N THR A 40 41.46 -15.62 -13.76
CA THR A 40 42.13 -15.85 -12.48
C THR A 40 41.16 -16.19 -11.35
N GLY A 41 39.85 -16.00 -11.56
CA GLY A 41 38.83 -16.09 -10.53
C GLY A 41 38.91 -14.97 -9.48
N MET A 42 39.75 -13.96 -9.70
CA MET A 42 39.95 -12.86 -8.75
C MET A 42 38.79 -11.85 -8.83
N THR A 43 38.40 -11.34 -7.68
CA THR A 43 37.54 -10.15 -7.56
C THR A 43 38.28 -9.09 -6.78
N ILE A 44 38.40 -7.90 -7.35
CA ILE A 44 39.00 -6.73 -6.74
C ILE A 44 37.88 -5.77 -6.38
N VAL A 45 37.91 -5.27 -5.15
CA VAL A 45 36.93 -4.32 -4.62
C VAL A 45 37.66 -3.19 -3.92
N VAL A 46 37.40 -1.96 -4.33
CA VAL A 46 38.00 -0.75 -3.77
C VAL A 46 36.93 0.24 -3.36
N SER A 47 37.07 0.79 -2.16
CA SER A 47 36.16 1.78 -1.55
C SER A 47 34.70 1.35 -1.64
N ASP A 48 34.36 0.30 -0.89
CA ASP A 48 33.01 -0.24 -0.75
C ASP A 48 32.45 0.11 0.64
N THR A 49 31.30 0.75 0.69
CA THR A 49 30.61 1.07 1.95
C THR A 49 30.13 -0.19 2.69
N GLY A 50 29.94 -1.29 1.95
CA GLY A 50 29.09 -2.40 2.33
C GLY A 50 27.61 -1.99 2.36
N ALA A 51 26.73 -2.98 2.57
CA ALA A 51 25.31 -2.74 2.66
C ALA A 51 24.92 -1.94 3.91
N LEU A 52 23.97 -1.01 3.78
CA LEU A 52 23.31 -0.40 4.92
C LEU A 52 22.50 -1.42 5.73
N PRO A 53 22.48 -1.29 7.07
CA PRO A 53 21.49 -1.99 7.89
C PRO A 53 20.06 -1.58 7.51
N GLN A 54 19.12 -2.50 7.72
CA GLN A 54 17.69 -2.26 7.50
C GLN A 54 17.12 -1.09 8.32
N SER A 55 17.73 -0.80 9.47
CA SER A 55 17.38 0.35 10.32
C SER A 55 17.84 1.71 9.77
N GLY A 56 18.59 1.72 8.65
CA GLY A 56 19.23 2.92 8.12
C GLY A 56 20.57 3.22 8.79
N GLY A 57 20.99 4.49 8.72
CA GLY A 57 22.30 4.98 9.15
C GLY A 57 23.13 5.49 7.97
N ALA A 58 24.42 5.73 8.21
CA ALA A 58 25.36 6.18 7.20
C ALA A 58 26.61 5.28 7.18
N ARG A 59 27.13 5.02 6.00
CA ARG A 59 28.39 4.30 5.76
C ARG A 59 29.17 5.02 4.67
N GLU A 60 30.49 5.03 4.78
CA GLU A 60 31.39 5.64 3.80
C GLU A 60 32.66 4.81 3.66
N ALA A 61 33.30 4.92 2.51
CA ALA A 61 34.60 4.34 2.23
C ALA A 61 35.34 5.25 1.25
N SER A 62 36.61 5.52 1.53
CA SER A 62 37.44 6.35 0.66
C SER A 62 38.88 5.88 0.57
N LEU A 63 39.52 6.19 -0.56
CA LEU A 63 40.93 5.92 -0.81
C LEU A 63 41.50 7.03 -1.69
N LEU A 64 42.65 7.58 -1.30
CA LEU A 64 43.26 8.69 -2.01
C LEU A 64 43.75 8.29 -3.41
N GLU A 65 44.41 7.14 -3.51
CA GLU A 65 44.94 6.60 -4.76
C GLU A 65 44.55 5.14 -4.89
N VAL A 66 43.92 4.79 -6.01
CA VAL A 66 43.71 3.41 -6.44
C VAL A 66 44.89 3.01 -7.30
N ASN A 67 45.54 1.89 -6.98
CA ASN A 67 46.67 1.38 -7.75
C ASN A 67 46.62 -0.15 -7.80
N GLU A 68 45.82 -0.66 -8.73
CA GLU A 68 45.67 -2.08 -9.02
C GLU A 68 46.47 -2.43 -10.29
N PRO A 69 47.61 -3.12 -10.18
CA PRO A 69 48.54 -3.31 -11.28
C PRO A 69 47.89 -3.94 -12.52
N ASN A 70 48.13 -3.35 -13.69
CA ASN A 70 47.60 -3.77 -14.99
C ASN A 70 46.07 -3.75 -15.11
N LEU A 71 45.35 -3.18 -14.14
CA LEU A 71 43.89 -3.09 -14.16
C LEU A 71 43.44 -1.64 -14.05
N VAL A 72 43.62 -0.99 -12.90
CA VAL A 72 43.06 0.34 -12.67
C VAL A 72 43.98 1.21 -11.82
N THR A 73 44.17 2.44 -12.27
CA THR A 73 44.69 3.53 -11.44
C THR A 73 43.66 4.65 -11.41
N ALA A 74 43.50 5.29 -10.25
CA ALA A 74 42.57 6.40 -10.11
C ALA A 74 42.88 7.23 -8.85
N GLU A 75 42.29 8.41 -8.76
CA GLU A 75 42.46 9.33 -7.63
C GLU A 75 41.12 9.60 -6.94
N VAL A 76 41.16 9.88 -5.63
CA VAL A 76 40.02 10.33 -4.82
C VAL A 76 38.80 9.40 -4.99
N ALA A 77 38.99 8.11 -4.75
CA ALA A 77 37.91 7.15 -4.70
C ALA A 77 37.06 7.42 -3.46
N HIS A 78 35.79 7.79 -3.66
CA HIS A 78 34.84 8.06 -2.57
C HIS A 78 33.53 7.32 -2.80
N ALA A 79 33.02 6.68 -1.76
CA ALA A 79 31.71 6.07 -1.72
C ALA A 79 30.99 6.42 -0.42
N SER A 80 29.72 6.76 -0.51
CA SER A 80 28.87 7.11 0.62
C SER A 80 27.47 6.54 0.42
N THR A 81 26.84 6.12 1.52
CA THR A 81 25.48 5.61 1.51
C THR A 81 24.79 5.98 2.81
N VAL A 82 23.58 6.54 2.70
CA VAL A 82 22.79 7.04 3.83
C VAL A 82 21.32 6.62 3.69
N GLY A 83 20.77 6.01 4.73
CA GLY A 83 19.35 5.68 4.86
C GLY A 83 18.78 6.39 6.09
N GLN A 84 17.84 7.30 5.89
CA GLN A 84 17.23 8.05 6.98
C GLN A 84 15.83 8.55 6.60
N GLY A 85 14.89 8.43 7.56
CA GLY A 85 13.53 8.95 7.41
C GLY A 85 12.74 8.26 6.29
N ASP A 86 12.52 8.96 5.19
CA ASP A 86 11.78 8.47 4.03
C ASP A 86 12.69 8.18 2.83
N ARG A 87 14.03 8.18 3.00
CA ARG A 87 15.00 8.18 1.90
C ARG A 87 16.20 7.25 2.13
N SER A 88 16.58 6.54 1.09
CA SER A 88 17.90 5.92 0.93
C SER A 88 18.65 6.61 -0.22
N ARG A 89 19.92 6.96 -0.01
CA ARG A 89 20.77 7.61 -1.00
C ARG A 89 22.16 7.00 -1.00
N SER A 90 22.69 6.73 -2.19
CA SER A 90 24.04 6.22 -2.38
C SER A 90 24.74 7.01 -3.46
N GLU A 91 26.03 7.25 -3.28
CA GLU A 91 26.88 7.88 -4.27
C GLU A 91 28.27 7.23 -4.28
N ALA A 92 28.83 7.08 -5.47
CA ALA A 92 30.23 6.68 -5.66
C ALA A 92 30.85 7.59 -6.70
N SER A 93 32.09 8.02 -6.46
CA SER A 93 32.84 8.87 -7.38
C SER A 93 34.32 8.54 -7.40
N VAL A 94 34.96 8.88 -8.52
CA VAL A 94 36.40 8.74 -8.72
C VAL A 94 36.90 9.78 -9.71
N ALA A 95 38.12 10.28 -9.48
CA ALA A 95 38.81 11.20 -10.37
C ALA A 95 39.94 10.48 -11.12
N ALA A 96 40.36 11.05 -12.26
CA ALA A 96 41.52 10.62 -13.04
C ALA A 96 41.59 9.10 -13.25
N LEU A 97 40.49 8.50 -13.70
CA LEU A 97 40.42 7.07 -13.99
C LEU A 97 41.34 6.73 -15.18
N ALA A 98 42.16 5.71 -15.02
CA ALA A 98 42.74 4.94 -16.10
C ALA A 98 42.52 3.44 -15.85
N LEU A 99 41.69 2.81 -16.69
CA LEU A 99 41.33 1.40 -16.65
C LEU A 99 41.90 0.69 -17.88
N THR A 100 42.41 -0.53 -17.70
CA THR A 100 42.79 -1.44 -18.77
C THR A 100 41.99 -2.73 -18.66
N ALA A 101 41.27 -3.09 -19.73
CA ALA A 101 40.48 -4.31 -19.81
C ALA A 101 40.57 -4.94 -21.21
N GLY A 102 41.06 -6.17 -21.30
CA GLY A 102 41.15 -6.90 -22.58
C GLY A 102 41.97 -6.19 -23.65
N GLY A 103 43.03 -5.47 -23.27
CA GLY A 103 43.87 -4.69 -24.17
C GLY A 103 43.29 -3.34 -24.59
N ASN A 104 42.10 -2.97 -24.09
CA ASN A 104 41.53 -1.64 -24.26
C ASN A 104 41.86 -0.75 -23.07
N THR A 105 42.13 0.53 -23.35
CA THR A 105 42.28 1.55 -22.31
C THR A 105 41.01 2.41 -22.24
N ILE A 106 40.53 2.67 -21.03
CA ILE A 106 39.38 3.53 -20.76
C ILE A 106 39.81 4.58 -19.74
N GLY A 107 39.73 5.85 -20.11
CA GLY A 107 40.10 6.98 -19.27
C GLY A 107 38.92 7.92 -19.03
N ALA A 108 38.89 8.57 -17.87
CA ALA A 108 37.93 9.64 -17.57
C ALA A 108 38.50 10.58 -16.51
N ASP A 109 38.23 11.88 -16.63
CA ASP A 109 38.66 12.88 -15.66
C ASP A 109 37.88 12.77 -14.36
N PHE A 110 36.58 12.46 -14.47
CA PHE A 110 35.69 12.28 -13.32
C PHE A 110 34.52 11.37 -13.68
N LEU A 111 34.15 10.52 -12.73
CA LEU A 111 32.97 9.66 -12.79
C LEU A 111 32.22 9.76 -11.47
N MET A 112 30.90 9.85 -11.54
CA MET A 112 30.03 9.78 -10.37
C MET A 112 28.73 9.04 -10.71
N ALA A 113 28.27 8.20 -9.80
CA ALA A 113 26.93 7.62 -9.82
C ALA A 113 26.15 8.03 -8.57
N ARG A 114 24.86 8.31 -8.74
CA ARG A 114 23.92 8.64 -7.66
C ARG A 114 22.68 7.77 -7.80
N ALA A 115 22.27 7.15 -6.70
CA ALA A 115 21.01 6.42 -6.59
C ALA A 115 20.21 6.98 -5.40
N THR A 116 18.89 7.09 -5.56
CA THR A 116 18.00 7.55 -4.50
C THR A 116 16.69 6.78 -4.55
N ALA A 117 16.31 6.19 -3.42
CA ALA A 117 15.00 5.60 -3.20
C ALA A 117 14.23 6.37 -2.12
N VAL A 118 12.92 6.56 -2.31
CA VAL A 118 12.05 7.42 -1.49
C VAL A 118 10.71 6.75 -1.21
N CYS A 119 10.25 6.83 0.03
CA CYS A 119 8.87 6.56 0.40
C CYS A 119 8.00 7.80 0.27
N GLY A 120 6.96 7.71 -0.57
CA GLY A 120 5.96 8.77 -0.74
C GLY A 120 4.52 8.27 -0.62
N PRO A 121 3.53 9.14 -0.85
CA PRO A 121 2.10 8.78 -0.78
C PRO A 121 1.68 7.65 -1.73
N GLY A 122 2.39 7.50 -2.85
CA GLY A 122 2.19 6.44 -3.84
C GLY A 122 2.98 5.16 -3.57
N GLY A 123 3.65 5.05 -2.42
CA GLY A 123 4.57 3.95 -2.10
C GLY A 123 6.04 4.28 -2.40
N ALA A 124 6.84 3.24 -2.57
CA ALA A 124 8.27 3.37 -2.84
C ALA A 124 8.53 3.80 -4.29
N SER A 125 9.45 4.73 -4.48
CA SER A 125 9.91 5.23 -5.77
C SER A 125 11.43 5.36 -5.78
N ALA A 126 12.09 5.19 -6.92
CA ALA A 126 13.54 5.29 -7.04
C ALA A 126 13.94 6.07 -8.30
N SER A 127 15.11 6.70 -8.24
CA SER A 127 15.69 7.51 -9.32
C SER A 127 17.20 7.49 -9.24
N GLY A 128 17.86 7.71 -10.37
CA GLY A 128 19.30 7.61 -10.46
C GLY A 128 19.88 8.39 -11.64
N SER A 129 21.16 8.72 -11.54
CA SER A 129 21.89 9.46 -12.57
C SER A 129 23.38 9.22 -12.44
N SER A 130 24.13 9.39 -13.53
CA SER A 130 25.58 9.47 -13.50
C SER A 130 26.13 10.72 -14.18
N GLU A 131 27.34 11.09 -13.80
CA GLU A 131 28.13 12.16 -14.41
C GLU A 131 29.46 11.59 -14.86
N LEU A 132 29.86 11.86 -16.09
CA LEU A 132 31.10 11.39 -16.69
C LEU A 132 31.76 12.55 -17.43
N VAL A 133 32.98 12.90 -17.05
CA VAL A 133 33.76 13.99 -17.65
C VAL A 133 35.00 13.40 -18.31
N GLY A 134 35.28 13.82 -19.54
CA GLY A 134 36.51 13.44 -20.25
C GLY A 134 36.59 11.95 -20.63
N LEU A 135 35.46 11.25 -20.77
CA LEU A 135 35.47 9.83 -21.11
C LEU A 135 36.12 9.59 -22.47
N ALA A 136 37.12 8.72 -22.51
CA ALA A 136 37.79 8.29 -23.72
C ALA A 136 38.08 6.78 -23.69
N ILE A 137 37.98 6.13 -24.86
CA ILE A 137 38.31 4.73 -25.06
C ILE A 137 39.40 4.65 -26.13
N ASN A 138 40.54 4.03 -25.81
CA ASN A 138 41.71 3.94 -26.68
C ASN A 138 42.15 5.31 -27.26
N GLY A 139 42.04 6.37 -26.45
CA GLY A 139 42.35 7.75 -26.83
C GLY A 139 41.28 8.46 -27.66
N GLN A 140 40.17 7.80 -28.01
CA GLN A 140 39.03 8.43 -28.69
C GLN A 140 37.99 8.92 -27.68
N SER A 141 37.64 10.20 -27.74
CA SER A 141 36.62 10.79 -26.88
C SER A 141 35.24 10.21 -27.19
N ILE A 142 34.49 9.90 -26.13
CA ILE A 142 33.13 9.38 -26.19
C ILE A 142 32.16 10.49 -25.80
N VAL A 143 31.15 10.73 -26.62
CA VAL A 143 30.05 11.65 -26.30
C VAL A 143 29.09 10.95 -25.34
N VAL A 144 28.91 11.50 -24.14
CA VAL A 144 27.98 11.00 -23.13
C VAL A 144 26.62 11.67 -23.35
N SER A 145 25.58 10.88 -23.63
CA SER A 145 24.24 11.40 -23.94
C SER A 145 23.46 11.84 -22.69
N GLY A 146 23.79 11.28 -21.53
CA GLY A 146 23.02 11.42 -20.29
C GLY A 146 21.84 10.45 -20.17
N GLU A 147 21.45 9.79 -21.26
CA GLU A 147 20.38 8.77 -21.24
C GLU A 147 20.84 7.51 -20.49
N PRO A 148 19.92 6.79 -19.81
CA PRO A 148 20.24 5.52 -19.19
C PRO A 148 20.72 4.47 -20.21
N ASN A 149 21.70 3.66 -19.81
CA ASN A 149 22.17 2.48 -20.53
C ASN A 149 22.73 2.77 -21.93
N GLN A 150 23.48 3.86 -22.09
CA GLN A 150 24.18 4.15 -23.34
C GLN A 150 25.31 3.13 -23.56
N THR A 151 25.25 2.38 -24.66
CA THR A 151 26.26 1.34 -24.98
C THR A 151 27.26 1.81 -26.02
N VAL A 152 28.54 1.54 -25.78
CA VAL A 152 29.65 1.73 -26.72
C VAL A 152 30.36 0.39 -26.93
N ALA A 153 30.44 -0.07 -28.18
CA ALA A 153 31.16 -1.29 -28.51
C ALA A 153 32.67 -1.07 -28.43
N LEU A 154 33.39 -2.02 -27.82
CA LEU A 154 34.85 -2.01 -27.85
C LEU A 154 35.36 -2.48 -29.23
N PRO A 155 36.49 -1.94 -29.71
CA PRO A 155 37.08 -2.32 -30.99
C PRO A 155 37.29 -3.83 -31.15
N LEU A 156 37.28 -4.28 -32.40
CA LEU A 156 37.49 -5.68 -32.78
C LEU A 156 36.49 -6.67 -32.15
N GLY A 157 35.35 -6.17 -31.66
CA GLY A 157 34.35 -7.00 -30.99
C GLY A 157 34.83 -7.52 -29.62
N ALA A 158 35.78 -6.83 -28.99
CA ALA A 158 36.35 -7.25 -27.70
C ALA A 158 35.32 -7.25 -26.55
N GLY A 159 34.22 -6.50 -26.69
CA GLY A 159 33.21 -6.37 -25.65
C GLY A 159 32.46 -5.06 -25.76
N GLN A 160 32.01 -4.54 -24.63
CA GLN A 160 31.24 -3.29 -24.56
C GLN A 160 31.48 -2.50 -23.28
N VAL A 161 31.14 -1.23 -23.35
CA VAL A 161 31.05 -0.29 -22.24
C VAL A 161 29.62 0.21 -22.16
N ILE A 162 28.98 0.09 -21.00
CA ILE A 162 27.67 0.69 -20.72
C ILE A 162 27.91 1.89 -19.80
N ILE A 163 27.43 3.06 -20.24
CA ILE A 163 27.48 4.34 -19.54
C ILE A 163 26.12 4.60 -18.93
N ASN A 164 26.10 5.13 -17.71
CA ASN A 164 24.87 5.39 -16.96
C ASN A 164 23.98 4.14 -16.91
N GLU A 165 24.56 2.99 -16.58
CA GLU A 165 23.81 1.75 -16.50
C GLU A 165 22.84 1.84 -15.32
N GLN A 166 21.55 1.73 -15.58
CA GLN A 166 20.50 1.77 -14.56
C GLN A 166 19.69 0.48 -14.58
N LYS A 167 19.60 -0.17 -13.42
CA LYS A 167 18.88 -1.44 -13.21
C LYS A 167 17.95 -1.30 -11.99
N SER A 168 16.73 -1.82 -12.12
CA SER A 168 15.72 -1.82 -11.05
C SER A 168 14.93 -3.12 -11.06
N ASN A 169 14.71 -3.71 -9.89
CA ASN A 169 13.88 -4.90 -9.70
C ASN A 169 12.49 -4.56 -9.12
N SER A 170 12.35 -3.37 -8.53
CA SER A 170 11.09 -2.87 -7.99
C SER A 170 11.01 -1.34 -8.12
N THR A 171 9.87 -0.73 -7.80
CA THR A 171 9.74 0.73 -7.84
C THR A 171 10.58 1.44 -6.78
N GLY A 172 10.93 0.76 -5.68
CA GLY A 172 11.73 1.29 -4.58
C GLY A 172 13.22 0.98 -4.68
N ASP A 173 13.68 0.34 -5.75
CA ASP A 173 15.03 -0.19 -5.94
C ASP A 173 15.68 0.39 -7.19
N ILE A 174 16.93 0.85 -7.08
CA ILE A 174 17.75 1.19 -8.24
C ILE A 174 19.23 1.00 -7.98
N THR A 175 19.94 0.44 -8.96
CA THR A 175 21.40 0.44 -9.05
C THR A 175 21.82 1.25 -10.26
N VAL A 176 22.73 2.20 -10.04
CA VAL A 176 23.36 3.02 -11.07
C VAL A 176 24.85 2.75 -11.09
N ASN A 177 25.37 2.35 -12.24
CA ASN A 177 26.80 2.29 -12.49
C ASN A 177 27.17 3.42 -13.45
N ALA A 178 28.14 4.27 -13.08
CA ALA A 178 28.60 5.31 -13.99
C ALA A 178 29.20 4.68 -15.25
N LEU A 179 30.01 3.63 -15.07
CA LEU A 179 30.67 2.89 -16.13
C LEU A 179 30.67 1.39 -15.83
N HIS A 180 30.23 0.57 -16.78
CA HIS A 180 30.29 -0.88 -16.72
C HIS A 180 30.98 -1.42 -17.98
N VAL A 181 32.17 -2.00 -17.83
CA VAL A 181 32.99 -2.53 -18.91
C VAL A 181 32.95 -4.05 -18.87
N THR A 182 32.50 -4.67 -19.94
CA THR A 182 32.45 -6.13 -20.08
C THR A 182 33.30 -6.56 -21.27
N VAL A 183 34.32 -7.36 -21.01
CA VAL A 183 35.14 -8.06 -22.00
C VAL A 183 34.96 -9.56 -21.75
N PRO A 184 34.11 -10.26 -22.53
CA PRO A 184 33.72 -11.63 -22.26
C PRO A 184 34.93 -12.56 -22.06
N GLY A 185 34.90 -13.31 -20.95
CA GLY A 185 35.97 -14.25 -20.58
C GLY A 185 37.26 -13.60 -20.06
N VAL A 186 37.37 -12.27 -20.03
CA VAL A 186 38.59 -11.55 -19.63
C VAL A 186 38.37 -10.65 -18.42
N ALA A 187 37.35 -9.78 -18.45
CA ALA A 187 37.10 -8.83 -17.37
C ALA A 187 35.64 -8.36 -17.35
N ASP A 188 35.11 -8.17 -16.15
CA ASP A 188 33.84 -7.49 -15.88
C ASP A 188 34.10 -6.43 -14.81
N VAL A 189 34.03 -5.15 -15.18
CA VAL A 189 34.51 -4.05 -14.34
C VAL A 189 33.43 -2.97 -14.22
N ILE A 190 33.07 -2.68 -12.98
CA ILE A 190 32.15 -1.60 -12.63
C ILE A 190 32.94 -0.49 -11.94
N ILE A 191 32.81 0.73 -12.46
CA ILE A 191 33.36 1.95 -11.84
C ILE A 191 32.21 2.85 -11.41
N ALA A 192 32.30 3.30 -10.16
CA ALA A 192 31.29 4.09 -9.45
C ALA A 192 29.90 3.46 -9.53
N SER A 193 29.65 2.51 -8.64
CA SER A 193 28.34 1.89 -8.42
C SER A 193 27.65 2.51 -7.23
N ALA A 194 26.38 2.88 -7.39
CA ALA A 194 25.50 3.35 -6.33
C ALA A 194 24.18 2.58 -6.39
N HIS A 195 23.85 1.88 -5.32
CA HIS A 195 22.59 1.15 -5.16
C HIS A 195 21.79 1.76 -4.02
N ALA A 196 20.50 2.02 -4.23
CA ALA A 196 19.58 2.48 -3.19
C ALA A 196 18.28 1.67 -3.26
N ASP A 197 17.83 1.18 -2.10
CA ASP A 197 16.52 0.54 -1.97
C ASP A 197 15.81 0.99 -0.68
N ILE A 198 14.48 1.06 -0.75
CA ILE A 198 13.61 1.36 0.37
C ILE A 198 12.31 0.55 0.28
N ALA A 199 11.94 -0.08 1.39
CA ALA A 199 10.60 -0.64 1.55
C ALA A 199 9.79 0.25 2.50
N CYS A 200 8.64 0.73 2.00
CA CYS A 200 7.78 1.63 2.75
C CYS A 200 6.89 0.87 3.72
N PRO A 201 6.56 1.47 4.87
CA PRO A 201 5.59 0.89 5.75
C PRO A 201 4.23 0.81 5.09
N ALA A 202 3.51 -0.26 5.41
CA ALA A 202 2.11 -0.37 5.04
C ALA A 202 1.33 0.78 5.67
N PRO A 203 0.38 1.40 4.95
CA PRO A 203 -0.53 2.35 5.56
C PRO A 203 -1.29 1.66 6.71
N PRO A 204 -1.61 2.39 7.79
CA PRO A 204 -2.40 1.81 8.87
C PRO A 204 -3.75 1.34 8.33
N PRO A 205 -4.30 0.23 8.84
CA PRO A 205 -5.64 -0.19 8.46
C PRO A 205 -6.64 0.93 8.78
N PRO A 206 -7.70 1.10 7.96
CA PRO A 206 -8.73 2.08 8.23
C PRO A 206 -9.35 1.81 9.62
N PRO A 207 -9.77 2.86 10.35
CA PRO A 207 -10.43 2.69 11.64
C PRO A 207 -11.70 1.85 11.49
N PRO A 208 -12.05 1.02 12.50
CA PRO A 208 -13.29 0.25 12.45
C PRO A 208 -14.50 1.17 12.34
N CYS A 209 -15.40 0.83 11.41
CA CYS A 209 -16.63 1.58 11.12
C CYS A 209 -17.58 1.59 12.33
N PRO A 210 -17.85 2.74 12.98
CA PRO A 210 -18.86 2.82 14.02
C PRO A 210 -20.26 2.79 13.40
N GLY A 211 -21.21 2.12 14.05
CA GLY A 211 -22.60 2.01 13.61
C GLY A 211 -23.16 0.59 13.75
N SER A 212 -24.47 0.45 13.61
CA SER A 212 -25.15 -0.86 13.58
C SER A 212 -26.01 -0.94 12.33
N ASP A 213 -26.14 -2.13 11.77
CA ASP A 213 -27.06 -2.37 10.66
C ASP A 213 -28.48 -2.53 11.20
N PHE A 214 -29.39 -1.65 10.77
CA PHE A 214 -30.81 -1.74 11.08
C PHE A 214 -31.67 -1.09 9.99
N VAL A 215 -32.92 -1.50 9.92
CA VAL A 215 -33.91 -0.94 9.00
C VAL A 215 -35.10 -0.40 9.78
N THR A 216 -35.66 0.69 9.29
CA THR A 216 -36.91 1.28 9.79
C THR A 216 -37.80 1.60 8.63
N GLY A 217 -39.10 1.50 8.80
CA GLY A 217 -40.01 1.91 7.75
C GLY A 217 -41.47 1.79 8.13
N GLY A 218 -42.31 2.32 7.28
CA GLY A 218 -43.75 2.26 7.44
C GLY A 218 -44.44 2.80 6.22
N GLY A 219 -45.65 2.33 5.98
CA GLY A 219 -46.36 2.69 4.76
C GLY A 219 -47.61 1.89 4.54
N SER A 220 -48.00 1.83 3.28
CA SER A 220 -49.08 0.99 2.80
C SER A 220 -48.71 0.26 1.53
N ILE A 221 -49.17 -0.99 1.44
CA ILE A 221 -49.14 -1.83 0.24
C ILE A 221 -50.59 -2.17 -0.13
N SER A 222 -50.81 -2.72 -1.33
CA SER A 222 -52.14 -3.13 -1.80
C SER A 222 -52.13 -4.59 -2.31
N PRO A 223 -51.92 -5.58 -1.42
CA PRO A 223 -51.62 -6.97 -1.81
C PRO A 223 -52.78 -7.69 -2.53
N SER A 224 -54.02 -7.26 -2.29
CA SER A 224 -55.25 -7.90 -2.82
C SER A 224 -56.26 -6.87 -3.37
N GLY A 225 -55.76 -5.71 -3.83
CA GLY A 225 -56.60 -4.61 -4.34
C GLY A 225 -57.21 -3.71 -3.25
N ALA A 226 -57.08 -4.08 -1.99
CA ALA A 226 -57.37 -3.22 -0.84
C ALA A 226 -56.07 -2.80 -0.13
N ARG A 227 -56.13 -1.67 0.59
CA ARG A 227 -54.99 -1.10 1.29
C ARG A 227 -54.67 -1.91 2.55
N ALA A 228 -53.41 -2.26 2.73
CA ALA A 228 -52.86 -2.70 4.00
C ALA A 228 -51.82 -1.70 4.49
N ASN A 229 -51.77 -1.47 5.80
CA ASN A 229 -50.84 -0.54 6.43
C ASN A 229 -49.85 -1.30 7.31
N PHE A 230 -48.60 -0.87 7.32
CA PHE A 230 -47.57 -1.48 8.15
C PHE A 230 -46.63 -0.45 8.79
N ALA A 231 -45.99 -0.85 9.88
CA ALA A 231 -44.80 -0.23 10.45
C ALA A 231 -43.83 -1.35 10.82
N VAL A 232 -42.56 -1.18 10.49
CA VAL A 232 -41.54 -2.20 10.68
C VAL A 232 -40.22 -1.58 11.10
N ALA A 233 -39.58 -2.21 12.06
CA ALA A 233 -38.18 -1.96 12.38
C ALA A 233 -37.50 -3.29 12.71
N GLY A 234 -36.24 -3.43 12.33
CA GLY A 234 -35.44 -4.62 12.59
C GLY A 234 -33.96 -4.30 12.60
N GLY A 235 -33.20 -4.90 13.51
CA GLY A 235 -31.75 -4.74 13.58
C GLY A 235 -31.15 -5.46 14.78
N ILE A 236 -29.85 -5.27 14.96
CA ILE A 236 -29.13 -5.75 16.15
C ILE A 236 -28.62 -4.53 16.92
N LYS A 237 -29.07 -4.36 18.16
CA LYS A 237 -28.66 -3.28 19.06
C LYS A 237 -28.09 -3.87 20.34
N ASN A 238 -26.85 -3.50 20.67
CA ASN A 238 -26.12 -4.01 21.85
C ASN A 238 -26.08 -5.56 21.92
N GLY A 239 -25.93 -6.23 20.77
CA GLY A 239 -25.87 -7.69 20.69
C GLY A 239 -27.21 -8.41 20.84
N ALA A 240 -28.33 -7.69 20.91
CA ALA A 240 -29.67 -8.25 20.95
C ALA A 240 -30.51 -7.81 19.75
N PHE A 241 -31.47 -8.64 19.33
CA PHE A 241 -32.43 -8.26 18.31
C PHE A 241 -33.30 -7.10 18.80
N TRP A 242 -33.51 -6.13 17.91
CA TRP A 242 -34.30 -4.93 18.16
C TRP A 242 -35.27 -4.72 17.01
N GLY A 243 -36.47 -4.23 17.32
CA GLY A 243 -37.45 -3.88 16.30
C GLY A 243 -38.88 -4.16 16.72
N HIS A 244 -39.78 -4.06 15.75
CA HIS A 244 -41.20 -4.36 15.89
C HIS A 244 -41.84 -4.58 14.51
N LEU A 245 -43.04 -5.14 14.52
CA LEU A 245 -43.93 -5.18 13.37
C LEU A 245 -45.33 -4.72 13.80
N GLN A 246 -45.97 -3.90 12.98
CA GLN A 246 -47.41 -3.65 13.02
C GLN A 246 -47.94 -3.84 11.61
N TYR A 247 -49.07 -4.53 11.45
CA TYR A 247 -49.71 -4.72 10.15
C TYR A 247 -51.22 -4.79 10.30
N ILE A 248 -51.95 -4.11 9.43
CA ILE A 248 -53.42 -4.20 9.33
C ILE A 248 -53.77 -4.25 7.85
N ASP A 249 -54.42 -5.33 7.43
CA ASP A 249 -55.07 -5.43 6.12
C ASP A 249 -56.54 -4.98 6.24
N HIS A 250 -56.93 -3.93 5.51
CA HIS A 250 -58.26 -3.34 5.60
C HIS A 250 -59.32 -4.04 4.74
N ALA A 251 -58.98 -5.10 4.00
CA ALA A 251 -59.99 -5.99 3.43
C ALA A 251 -60.56 -6.94 4.51
N ASN A 252 -60.52 -8.24 4.25
CA ASN A 252 -60.85 -9.30 5.22
C ASN A 252 -59.56 -9.97 5.72
N GLY A 253 -58.46 -9.21 5.82
CA GLY A 253 -57.15 -9.71 6.24
C GLY A 253 -56.88 -9.48 7.74
N PRO A 254 -55.72 -9.95 8.23
CA PRO A 254 -55.43 -9.99 9.65
C PRO A 254 -54.98 -8.65 10.22
N ARG A 255 -55.14 -8.50 11.54
CA ARG A 255 -54.44 -7.50 12.35
C ARG A 255 -53.28 -8.18 13.07
N VAL A 256 -52.07 -7.67 12.87
CA VAL A 256 -50.85 -8.27 13.39
C VAL A 256 -50.09 -7.25 14.24
N LYS A 257 -49.75 -7.66 15.46
CA LYS A 257 -48.85 -6.95 16.34
C LYS A 257 -47.66 -7.84 16.66
N GLY A 258 -46.48 -7.46 16.18
CA GLY A 258 -45.22 -8.10 16.56
C GLY A 258 -44.99 -7.99 18.07
N THR A 259 -44.64 -9.11 18.69
CA THR A 259 -44.37 -9.23 20.14
C THR A 259 -42.89 -9.41 20.45
N GLY A 260 -42.06 -9.70 19.44
CA GLY A 260 -40.61 -9.75 19.54
C GLY A 260 -39.95 -10.03 18.19
N VAL A 261 -38.68 -9.62 18.05
CA VAL A 261 -37.84 -9.94 16.89
C VAL A 261 -36.92 -11.11 17.26
N THR A 262 -36.90 -12.14 16.42
CA THR A 262 -36.15 -13.37 16.65
C THR A 262 -35.05 -13.61 15.62
N ALA A 263 -35.10 -12.93 14.48
CA ALA A 263 -34.01 -12.93 13.50
C ALA A 263 -33.93 -11.61 12.75
N TYR A 264 -32.72 -11.24 12.35
CA TYR A 264 -32.41 -10.14 11.46
C TYR A 264 -31.24 -10.54 10.57
N SER A 265 -31.38 -10.43 9.24
CA SER A 265 -30.30 -10.74 8.31
C SER A 265 -30.25 -9.80 7.11
N VAL A 266 -29.03 -9.59 6.62
CA VAL A 266 -28.74 -8.87 5.39
C VAL A 266 -28.94 -9.83 4.22
N THR A 267 -29.93 -9.57 3.37
CA THR A 267 -30.25 -10.43 2.21
C THR A 267 -29.78 -9.85 0.88
N GLY A 268 -29.31 -8.60 0.89
CA GLY A 268 -28.82 -7.88 -0.29
C GLY A 268 -28.38 -6.46 0.07
N PRO A 269 -27.88 -5.67 -0.91
CA PRO A 269 -27.38 -4.33 -0.67
C PRO A 269 -28.42 -3.42 0.01
N THR A 270 -29.67 -3.48 -0.46
CA THR A 270 -30.78 -2.66 0.02
C THR A 270 -31.84 -3.44 0.80
N THR A 271 -31.68 -4.76 0.95
CA THR A 271 -32.73 -5.65 1.45
C THR A 271 -32.40 -6.25 2.81
N ARG A 272 -33.41 -6.36 3.67
CA ARG A 272 -33.29 -6.95 5.01
C ARG A 272 -34.44 -7.91 5.28
N HIS A 273 -34.12 -8.99 5.98
CA HIS A 273 -35.09 -9.99 6.43
C HIS A 273 -35.24 -9.93 7.95
N ILE A 274 -36.48 -9.99 8.42
CA ILE A 274 -36.85 -9.90 9.84
C ILE A 274 -37.79 -11.05 10.16
N GLU A 275 -37.46 -11.85 11.17
CA GLU A 275 -38.40 -12.82 11.74
C GLU A 275 -38.79 -12.41 13.15
N GLY A 276 -39.99 -12.80 13.59
CA GLY A 276 -40.41 -12.54 14.95
C GLY A 276 -41.67 -13.27 15.37
N THR A 277 -42.01 -13.14 16.65
CA THR A 277 -43.28 -13.58 17.21
C THR A 277 -44.33 -12.48 17.06
N ALA A 278 -45.60 -12.84 16.94
CA ALA A 278 -46.70 -11.90 16.80
C ALA A 278 -47.97 -12.38 17.51
N ASP A 279 -48.84 -11.42 17.80
CA ASP A 279 -50.27 -11.62 18.01
C ASP A 279 -50.97 -11.36 16.66
N ILE A 280 -51.72 -12.36 16.18
CA ILE A 280 -52.46 -12.33 14.92
C ILE A 280 -53.95 -12.48 15.29
N ASP A 281 -54.69 -11.39 15.22
CA ASP A 281 -56.10 -11.32 15.63
C ASP A 281 -56.39 -11.91 17.02
N GLY A 282 -55.49 -11.66 17.98
CA GLY A 282 -55.61 -12.16 19.36
C GLY A 282 -55.06 -13.58 19.57
N THR A 283 -54.50 -14.21 18.54
CA THR A 283 -53.88 -15.54 18.63
C THR A 283 -52.35 -15.45 18.45
N PRO A 284 -51.55 -16.09 19.32
CA PRO A 284 -50.10 -16.13 19.15
C PRO A 284 -49.67 -16.82 17.84
N GLY A 285 -48.66 -16.26 17.16
CA GLY A 285 -48.08 -16.79 15.94
C GLY A 285 -46.68 -16.22 15.65
N THR A 286 -46.20 -16.39 14.42
CA THR A 286 -44.93 -15.83 13.95
C THR A 286 -45.07 -15.09 12.63
N TYR A 287 -44.12 -14.21 12.36
CA TYR A 287 -44.03 -13.46 11.11
C TYR A 287 -42.64 -13.54 10.50
N ARG A 288 -42.58 -13.38 9.18
CA ARG A 288 -41.39 -13.10 8.40
C ARG A 288 -41.67 -11.86 7.56
N ALA A 289 -40.82 -10.86 7.64
CA ALA A 289 -40.93 -9.64 6.87
C ALA A 289 -39.64 -9.41 6.06
N ASP A 290 -39.80 -9.15 4.76
CA ASP A 290 -38.72 -8.72 3.89
C ASP A 290 -38.98 -7.27 3.48
N VAL A 291 -37.96 -6.42 3.59
CA VAL A 291 -38.01 -5.01 3.21
C VAL A 291 -36.87 -4.67 2.27
N ALA A 292 -37.12 -3.75 1.34
CA ALA A 292 -36.11 -3.17 0.48
C ALA A 292 -36.22 -1.64 0.47
N ASP A 293 -35.10 -0.97 0.67
CA ASP A 293 -34.93 0.49 0.52
C ASP A 293 -34.32 0.78 -0.86
N ASN A 294 -35.14 1.12 -1.84
CA ASN A 294 -34.70 1.31 -3.23
C ASN A 294 -34.61 2.78 -3.63
N GLY A 295 -34.51 3.68 -2.64
CA GLY A 295 -34.22 5.10 -2.83
C GLY A 295 -35.41 6.03 -2.58
N GLU A 296 -35.09 7.32 -2.39
CA GLU A 296 -36.07 8.33 -2.00
C GLU A 296 -36.64 9.14 -3.19
N PRO A 297 -37.96 9.43 -3.19
CA PRO A 297 -38.95 9.02 -2.18
C PRO A 297 -39.31 7.53 -2.32
N GLY A 298 -39.61 6.85 -1.21
CA GLY A 298 -39.79 5.39 -1.09
C GLY A 298 -40.95 4.74 -1.85
N ARG A 299 -41.27 5.20 -3.06
CA ARG A 299 -42.23 4.59 -3.99
C ARG A 299 -41.71 3.28 -4.57
N ASP A 300 -40.39 3.17 -4.73
CA ASP A 300 -39.72 1.98 -5.26
C ASP A 300 -39.37 0.97 -4.15
N ASP A 301 -39.60 1.34 -2.90
CA ASP A 301 -39.45 0.47 -1.75
C ASP A 301 -40.48 -0.65 -1.77
N THR A 302 -40.11 -1.77 -1.14
CA THR A 302 -40.98 -2.94 -1.07
C THR A 302 -41.10 -3.44 0.35
N PHE A 303 -42.28 -4.00 0.64
CA PHE A 303 -42.57 -4.70 1.88
C PHE A 303 -43.26 -6.02 1.55
N SER A 304 -42.80 -7.09 2.18
CA SER A 304 -43.39 -8.42 2.14
C SER A 304 -43.59 -8.92 3.56
N LEU A 305 -44.71 -9.62 3.80
CA LEU A 305 -45.08 -10.24 5.05
C LEU A 305 -45.60 -11.65 4.80
N THR A 306 -45.08 -12.62 5.55
CA THR A 306 -45.62 -13.98 5.64
C THR A 306 -45.89 -14.32 7.10
N LEU A 307 -47.07 -14.84 7.40
CA LEU A 307 -47.48 -15.24 8.75
C LEU A 307 -47.54 -16.75 8.91
N SER A 308 -47.42 -17.24 10.15
CA SER A 308 -47.57 -18.66 10.48
C SER A 308 -48.95 -19.25 10.14
N THR A 309 -49.97 -18.41 9.95
CA THR A 309 -51.31 -18.80 9.51
C THR A 309 -51.39 -19.16 8.02
N GLY A 310 -50.31 -18.92 7.26
CA GLY A 310 -50.28 -19.07 5.80
C GLY A 310 -50.68 -17.80 5.05
N TYR A 311 -51.08 -16.73 5.75
CA TYR A 311 -51.33 -15.43 5.12
C TYR A 311 -50.03 -14.83 4.57
N SER A 312 -50.08 -14.27 3.36
CA SER A 312 -48.99 -13.53 2.75
C SER A 312 -49.48 -12.24 2.10
N ALA A 313 -48.63 -11.21 2.17
CA ALA A 313 -48.84 -9.93 1.53
C ALA A 313 -47.50 -9.40 1.00
N ILE A 314 -47.49 -8.86 -0.21
CA ILE A 314 -46.30 -8.28 -0.83
C ILE A 314 -46.71 -7.11 -1.73
N GLY A 315 -45.87 -6.09 -1.81
CA GLY A 315 -46.02 -5.05 -2.81
C GLY A 315 -45.03 -3.92 -2.70
N PHE A 316 -45.04 -3.08 -3.74
CA PHE A 316 -44.44 -1.74 -3.69
C PHE A 316 -45.24 -0.84 -2.75
N LEU A 317 -44.55 0.13 -2.13
CA LEU A 317 -45.22 1.07 -1.26
C LEU A 317 -46.12 2.01 -2.08
N SER A 318 -47.43 1.91 -1.83
CA SER A 318 -48.41 2.88 -2.33
C SER A 318 -48.33 4.23 -1.60
N GLY A 319 -47.56 4.28 -0.51
CA GLY A 319 -47.17 5.46 0.25
C GLY A 319 -46.42 5.06 1.51
N GLY A 320 -45.47 5.87 1.97
CA GLY A 320 -44.55 5.52 3.05
C GLY A 320 -43.10 5.54 2.59
N ASN A 321 -42.22 4.97 3.41
CA ASN A 321 -40.78 4.89 3.17
C ASN A 321 -40.15 3.77 4.00
N ILE A 322 -39.18 3.07 3.43
CA ILE A 322 -38.19 2.25 4.13
C ILE A 322 -36.89 3.06 4.18
N GLN A 323 -36.15 2.93 5.28
CA GLN A 323 -34.85 3.55 5.47
C GLN A 323 -33.91 2.51 6.03
N LEU A 324 -32.87 2.21 5.25
CA LEU A 324 -31.79 1.34 5.64
C LEU A 324 -30.66 2.17 6.26
N HIS A 325 -30.23 1.76 7.45
CA HIS A 325 -29.12 2.36 8.18
C HIS A 325 -27.99 1.34 8.20
N THR A 326 -26.91 1.60 7.47
CA THR A 326 -25.72 0.74 7.46
C THR A 326 -24.59 1.36 8.28
N PRO A 327 -23.67 0.56 8.85
CA PRO A 327 -22.47 1.10 9.45
C PRO A 327 -21.72 1.99 8.44
N CYS A 328 -21.16 3.11 8.89
CA CYS A 328 -20.46 4.08 8.05
C CYS A 328 -21.33 4.88 7.05
N GLN A 329 -22.67 4.92 7.20
CA GLN A 329 -23.58 5.80 6.45
C GLN A 329 -24.45 6.67 7.36
#